data_AF-A0A8J4ALW5-F1
#
_entry.id   AF-A0A8J4ALW5-F1
#
_cell.length_a   1.000
_cell.length_b   1.000
_cell.length_c   1.000
_cell.angle_alpha   90.00
_cell.angle_beta   90.00
_cell.angle_gamma   90.00
#
_symmetry.space_group_name_H-M   'P 1'
#
loop_
_entity.id
_entity.type
_entity.pdbx_description
1 polymer ?
#
loop_
_entity_poly.entity_id
_entity_poly.type
_entity_poly.pdbx_seq_one_letter_code
_entity_poly.pdbx_strand_id
1 'polypeptide(L)'
;MSIRTSRGLVVAATVAAGVMVSTQSAGARPAAADATGRNADTNPAISYSTVFSRDQDGYNSFRIPSIVRTDDGTLLAFAEGRVDSPSDNGNIDVVLKRSVNGGKTWGPLQVVDDNNDDKSGNPVPVVDRRTGRIILNTTHTGGHETLQTITCGQATVQDTRRPFIQYSDDDGRTWSTPRDITDEAKLPTWRHFVGGPGHGIQLQHGSHPGRLVIAGDHSITPPAGMDCTDPGVFGGQAIYSDDGGTSWHVGGVDDASVTHPNESTAAELPDGTVYFNTRTGSTALVGRADTTSHDGGTSFDHSYRPVHDVVAAQVSCSVLAMGDRLVLSAPNHATSRERMTLWSSTDRGRTWRQGPLVYAGPSSYSDLVQLGARDRSIGVLYENGDRVPTDTRVTYGQRITFARVPTGLLNSPPPAPARTPDVGPGHHDAVVSGAPQPVGGRFGGALHLAGDYVEVPRTPELLFGHKPFSVAAWFRTSSTRKQTVVWANGTGNQPQWSVQLLANQTLRATINGDNVNAAGDYADGAWHQVVLTRGTNAVSLYIDGTLAARGAAVQGSVSDDSVGGIRFGARLDGINDPLLGDLDDSWLADQALTADQVQRSYLDNTMPPDATVLHMPMERIHR
;
A
#
# COMPACT_ATOMS: atom_id res chain seq x y z
N MET A 1 30.73 -81.09 -21.41
CA MET A 1 30.88 -81.90 -20.18
C MET A 1 30.21 -81.12 -19.07
N SER A 2 29.20 -81.55 -18.32
CA SER A 2 28.57 -82.85 -18.13
C SER A 2 27.09 -82.62 -17.77
N ILE A 3 26.25 -83.57 -18.16
CA ILE A 3 24.81 -83.67 -17.93
C ILE A 3 24.56 -84.35 -16.57
N ARG A 4 23.46 -83.99 -15.87
CA ARG A 4 22.45 -84.89 -15.23
C ARG A 4 21.62 -84.15 -14.14
N THR A 5 20.35 -83.82 -14.40
CA THR A 5 19.08 -84.57 -14.10
C THR A 5 18.78 -84.67 -12.60
N SER A 6 17.80 -83.96 -12.04
CA SER A 6 16.31 -84.04 -12.12
C SER A 6 15.68 -84.92 -11.03
N ARG A 7 14.62 -84.35 -10.41
CA ARG A 7 13.44 -84.92 -9.71
C ARG A 7 12.77 -83.68 -9.06
N GLY A 8 11.54 -83.25 -9.34
CA GLY A 8 10.34 -83.91 -9.82
C GLY A 8 9.27 -83.73 -8.73
N LEU A 9 8.21 -82.96 -8.99
CA LEU A 9 6.86 -83.25 -8.49
C LEU A 9 5.82 -82.38 -9.22
N VAL A 10 4.77 -83.05 -9.67
CA VAL A 10 3.54 -82.54 -10.28
C VAL A 10 2.52 -82.25 -9.17
N VAL A 11 1.77 -81.14 -9.24
CA VAL A 11 0.31 -81.07 -8.99
C VAL A 11 -0.26 -79.84 -9.69
N ALA A 12 -1.36 -80.03 -10.42
CA ALA A 12 -2.17 -79.01 -11.04
C ALA A 12 -3.42 -78.68 -10.19
N ALA A 13 -3.76 -77.38 -10.19
CA ALA A 13 -5.10 -76.76 -10.28
C ALA A 13 -6.20 -76.96 -9.20
N THR A 14 -6.63 -75.79 -8.71
CA THR A 14 -8.01 -75.22 -8.59
C THR A 14 -8.71 -75.05 -7.23
N VAL A 15 -8.93 -73.74 -6.96
CA VAL A 15 -9.98 -72.98 -6.22
C VAL A 15 -10.16 -73.16 -4.71
N ALA A 16 -9.83 -72.09 -3.97
CA ALA A 16 -10.65 -71.59 -2.88
C ALA A 16 -10.54 -70.06 -2.82
N ALA A 17 -11.69 -69.40 -2.76
CA ALA A 17 -11.84 -67.94 -2.71
C ALA A 17 -11.28 -67.36 -1.40
N GLY A 18 -10.44 -66.33 -1.52
CA GLY A 18 -9.98 -65.49 -0.42
C GLY A 18 -10.21 -64.03 -0.77
N VAL A 19 -11.14 -63.39 -0.06
CA VAL A 19 -11.42 -61.96 -0.11
C VAL A 19 -10.15 -61.20 0.25
N MET A 20 -9.54 -60.51 -0.72
CA MET A 20 -8.51 -59.50 -0.43
C MET A 20 -9.21 -58.19 -0.09
N VAL A 21 -9.15 -57.81 1.18
CA VAL A 21 -9.49 -56.48 1.65
C VAL A 21 -8.46 -55.51 1.04
N SER A 22 -8.90 -54.75 0.03
CA SER A 22 -8.16 -53.60 -0.46
C SER A 22 -8.22 -52.50 0.59
N THR A 23 -7.17 -52.34 1.38
CA THR A 23 -6.99 -51.16 2.22
C THR A 23 -6.71 -49.97 1.31
N GLN A 24 -7.75 -49.20 0.98
CA GLN A 24 -7.60 -47.85 0.48
C GLN A 24 -6.89 -47.04 1.57
N SER A 25 -5.58 -46.81 1.40
CA SER A 25 -4.90 -45.75 2.12
C SER A 25 -5.43 -44.44 1.57
N ALA A 26 -6.40 -43.85 2.27
CA ALA A 26 -6.82 -42.48 2.05
C ALA A 26 -5.56 -41.60 2.13
N GLY A 27 -5.15 -41.08 0.97
CA GLY A 27 -4.04 -40.14 0.89
C GLY A 27 -4.35 -38.96 1.81
N ALA A 28 -3.46 -38.73 2.78
CA ALA A 28 -3.49 -37.53 3.58
C ALA A 28 -3.39 -36.34 2.63
N ARG A 29 -4.51 -35.61 2.47
CA ARG A 29 -4.49 -34.26 1.91
C ARG A 29 -3.46 -33.45 2.71
N PRO A 30 -2.62 -32.62 2.07
CA PRO A 30 -1.87 -31.64 2.82
C PRO A 30 -2.86 -30.81 3.62
N ALA A 31 -2.62 -30.68 4.93
CA ALA A 31 -3.42 -29.86 5.81
C ALA A 31 -3.50 -28.46 5.20
N ALA A 32 -4.71 -28.04 4.83
CA ALA A 32 -4.98 -26.65 4.53
C ALA A 32 -4.58 -25.85 5.79
N ALA A 33 -3.63 -24.95 5.64
CA ALA A 33 -3.37 -23.96 6.67
C ALA A 33 -4.67 -23.20 6.91
N ASP A 34 -5.14 -23.18 8.16
CA ASP A 34 -6.11 -22.21 8.64
C ASP A 34 -5.48 -20.82 8.57
N ALA A 35 -5.47 -20.25 7.38
CA ALA A 35 -5.33 -18.83 7.14
C ALA A 35 -6.72 -18.34 6.77
N THR A 36 -7.51 -17.92 7.76
CA THR A 36 -8.79 -17.23 7.51
C THR A 36 -8.51 -15.82 7.00
N GLY A 37 -7.85 -15.69 5.86
CA GLY A 37 -7.80 -14.45 5.09
C GLY A 37 -9.22 -14.15 4.63
N ARG A 38 -9.85 -13.13 5.19
CA ARG A 38 -11.18 -12.68 4.76
C ARG A 38 -11.03 -12.02 3.40
N ASN A 39 -11.58 -12.65 2.36
CA ASN A 39 -11.49 -12.15 0.99
C ASN A 39 -12.06 -10.71 0.90
N ALA A 40 -11.22 -9.75 0.53
CA ALA A 40 -11.59 -8.35 0.39
C ALA A 40 -12.06 -7.97 -1.03
N ASP A 41 -12.29 -8.97 -1.89
CA ASP A 41 -12.94 -8.85 -3.20
C ASP A 41 -14.45 -8.67 -3.01
N THR A 42 -14.94 -7.44 -3.17
CA THR A 42 -16.34 -7.11 -2.85
C THR A 42 -17.26 -6.98 -4.05
N ASN A 43 -16.73 -6.98 -5.28
CA ASN A 43 -17.53 -6.73 -6.49
C ASN A 43 -17.56 -7.95 -7.42
N PRO A 44 -18.70 -8.67 -7.54
CA PRO A 44 -18.79 -9.87 -8.36
C PRO A 44 -18.65 -9.61 -9.88
N ALA A 45 -18.71 -8.35 -10.32
CA ALA A 45 -18.48 -7.98 -11.71
C ALA A 45 -16.98 -7.82 -12.05
N ILE A 46 -16.09 -7.78 -11.06
CA ILE A 46 -14.64 -7.71 -11.25
C ILE A 46 -14.09 -9.14 -11.19
N SER A 47 -13.23 -9.50 -12.15
CA SER A 47 -12.53 -10.79 -12.14
C SER A 47 -11.06 -10.61 -11.78
N TYR A 48 -10.52 -11.50 -10.96
CA TYR A 48 -9.17 -11.40 -10.41
C TYR A 48 -8.31 -12.62 -10.79
N SER A 49 -7.01 -12.41 -10.96
CA SER A 49 -6.01 -13.47 -11.05
C SER A 49 -4.74 -13.05 -10.30
N THR A 50 -4.14 -13.96 -9.55
CA THR A 50 -2.85 -13.70 -8.89
C THR A 50 -1.72 -13.87 -9.90
N VAL A 51 -0.82 -12.89 -9.98
CA VAL A 51 0.34 -12.89 -10.89
C VAL A 51 1.57 -13.39 -10.14
N PHE A 52 1.88 -12.74 -9.03
CA PHE A 52 3.01 -13.05 -8.17
C PHE A 52 2.52 -13.26 -6.74
N SER A 53 3.06 -14.26 -6.04
CA SER A 53 2.83 -14.46 -4.61
C SER A 53 4.18 -14.50 -3.92
N ARG A 54 4.28 -13.88 -2.74
CA ARG A 54 5.50 -13.94 -1.93
C ARG A 54 5.89 -15.39 -1.60
N ASP A 55 7.14 -15.60 -1.22
CA ASP A 55 7.71 -16.93 -0.89
C ASP A 55 7.54 -17.97 -2.02
N GLN A 56 7.49 -17.52 -3.28
CA GLN A 56 7.39 -18.38 -4.47
C GLN A 56 8.45 -18.00 -5.50
N ASP A 57 8.68 -18.91 -6.46
CA ASP A 57 9.56 -18.71 -7.60
C ASP A 57 11.02 -18.31 -7.21
N GLY A 58 11.43 -18.60 -5.98
CA GLY A 58 12.77 -18.27 -5.45
C GLY A 58 12.89 -16.92 -4.74
N TYR A 59 11.82 -16.16 -4.61
CA TYR A 59 11.84 -14.81 -4.04
C TYR A 59 11.06 -14.72 -2.72
N ASN A 60 11.60 -13.94 -1.78
CA ASN A 60 10.90 -13.59 -0.55
C ASN A 60 9.62 -12.82 -0.84
N SER A 61 9.67 -11.81 -1.72
CA SER A 61 8.52 -10.97 -2.02
C SER A 61 8.58 -10.38 -3.43
N PHE A 62 7.42 -9.96 -3.93
CA PHE A 62 7.30 -9.24 -5.19
C PHE A 62 6.68 -7.87 -4.93
N ARG A 63 7.28 -6.83 -5.51
CA ARG A 63 6.87 -5.43 -5.32
C ARG A 63 6.94 -4.66 -6.63
N ILE A 64 6.42 -3.43 -6.65
CA ILE A 64 6.57 -2.47 -7.74
C ILE A 64 6.03 -3.02 -9.09
N PRO A 65 4.73 -3.34 -9.17
CA PRO A 65 4.11 -3.87 -10.38
C PRO A 65 4.09 -2.85 -11.52
N SER A 66 4.39 -3.32 -12.72
CA SER A 66 4.24 -2.56 -13.97
C SER A 66 3.67 -3.44 -15.07
N ILE A 67 2.84 -2.90 -15.97
CA ILE A 67 2.15 -3.71 -16.98
C ILE A 67 1.96 -2.98 -18.31
N VAL A 68 2.22 -3.69 -19.41
CA VAL A 68 1.86 -3.24 -20.76
C VAL A 68 1.17 -4.33 -21.55
N ARG A 69 0.41 -3.91 -22.57
CA ARG A 69 -0.18 -4.78 -23.59
C ARG A 69 0.56 -4.58 -24.92
N THR A 70 1.15 -5.66 -25.44
CA THR A 70 1.83 -5.67 -26.74
C THR A 70 0.84 -5.55 -27.91
N ASP A 71 1.35 -5.39 -29.13
CA ASP A 71 0.50 -5.35 -30.33
C ASP A 71 -0.21 -6.69 -30.60
N ASP A 72 0.44 -7.80 -30.26
CA ASP A 72 -0.12 -9.15 -30.30
C ASP A 72 -1.20 -9.38 -29.21
N GLY A 73 -1.36 -8.42 -28.29
CA GLY A 73 -2.32 -8.49 -27.20
C GLY A 73 -1.86 -9.29 -25.99
N THR A 74 -0.60 -9.71 -25.96
CA THR A 74 0.03 -10.29 -24.76
C THR A 74 0.12 -9.22 -23.68
N LEU A 75 -0.21 -9.59 -22.44
CA LEU A 75 0.07 -8.78 -21.26
C LEU A 75 1.43 -9.18 -20.69
N LEU A 76 2.29 -8.19 -20.45
CA LEU A 76 3.59 -8.34 -19.81
C LEU A 76 3.51 -7.68 -18.44
N ALA A 77 3.47 -8.47 -17.37
CA ALA A 77 3.45 -7.98 -15.99
C ALA A 77 4.84 -8.12 -15.37
N PHE A 78 5.46 -6.99 -15.07
CA PHE A 78 6.76 -6.89 -14.41
C PHE A 78 6.61 -6.64 -12.92
N ALA A 79 7.63 -7.00 -12.15
CA ALA A 79 7.76 -6.68 -10.74
C ALA A 79 9.25 -6.68 -10.33
N GLU A 80 9.57 -6.01 -9.23
CA GLU A 80 10.75 -6.34 -8.43
C GLU A 80 10.55 -7.72 -7.80
N GLY A 81 11.45 -8.67 -8.07
CA GLY A 81 11.62 -9.91 -7.32
C GLY A 81 12.68 -9.70 -6.24
N ARG A 82 12.27 -9.58 -4.98
CA ARG A 82 13.19 -9.34 -3.86
C ARG A 82 13.60 -10.67 -3.24
N VAL A 83 14.89 -11.01 -3.35
CA VAL A 83 15.40 -12.36 -3.08
C VAL A 83 15.29 -12.71 -1.60
N ASP A 84 15.94 -11.93 -0.74
CA ASP A 84 16.12 -12.32 0.67
C ASP A 84 15.04 -11.80 1.62
N SER A 85 14.49 -10.62 1.32
CA SER A 85 13.62 -9.89 2.26
C SER A 85 12.70 -8.91 1.53
N PRO A 86 11.68 -8.34 2.19
CA PRO A 86 10.86 -7.29 1.61
C PRO A 86 11.54 -5.91 1.65
N SER A 87 12.83 -5.82 1.99
CA SER A 87 13.60 -4.57 2.03
C SER A 87 13.64 -3.87 0.67
N ASP A 88 13.72 -2.54 0.66
CA ASP A 88 13.91 -1.76 -0.57
C ASP A 88 15.33 -1.85 -1.14
N ASN A 89 16.27 -2.43 -0.38
CA ASN A 89 17.68 -2.62 -0.73
C ASN A 89 18.09 -4.09 -0.57
N GLY A 90 19.16 -4.48 -1.24
CA GLY A 90 19.71 -5.83 -1.31
C GLY A 90 19.64 -6.38 -2.74
N ASN A 91 19.72 -7.70 -2.85
CA ASN A 91 19.56 -8.42 -4.11
C ASN A 91 18.08 -8.35 -4.56
N ILE A 92 17.85 -7.60 -5.65
CA ILE A 92 16.52 -7.38 -6.23
C ILE A 92 16.63 -7.48 -7.74
N ASP A 93 15.87 -8.41 -8.32
CA ASP A 93 15.76 -8.60 -9.76
C ASP A 93 14.53 -7.89 -10.32
N VAL A 94 14.52 -7.62 -11.63
CA VAL A 94 13.29 -7.37 -12.37
C VAL A 94 12.82 -8.66 -13.03
N VAL A 95 11.60 -9.08 -12.69
CA VAL A 95 10.98 -10.31 -13.18
C VAL A 95 9.75 -10.00 -14.04
N LEU A 96 9.35 -10.96 -14.86
CA LEU A 96 8.22 -10.89 -15.80
C LEU A 96 7.37 -12.15 -15.71
N LYS A 97 6.05 -11.99 -15.76
CA LYS A 97 5.11 -13.04 -16.17
C LYS A 97 4.26 -12.56 -17.34
N ARG A 98 4.03 -13.47 -18.30
CA ARG A 98 3.29 -13.19 -19.55
C ARG A 98 1.89 -13.80 -19.50
N SER A 99 0.91 -13.10 -20.05
CA SER A 99 -0.45 -13.63 -20.24
C SER A 99 -0.91 -13.44 -21.68
N VAL A 100 -1.29 -14.53 -22.33
CA VAL A 100 -1.82 -14.54 -23.71
C VAL A 100 -3.35 -14.64 -23.77
N ASN A 101 -4.05 -14.52 -22.64
CA ASN A 101 -5.52 -14.67 -22.56
C ASN A 101 -6.21 -13.54 -21.78
N GLY A 102 -5.65 -12.33 -21.85
CA GLY A 102 -6.24 -11.13 -21.26
C GLY A 102 -6.15 -11.08 -19.73
N GLY A 103 -5.14 -11.71 -19.15
CA GLY A 103 -4.82 -11.69 -17.72
C GLY A 103 -5.61 -12.70 -16.90
N LYS A 104 -6.18 -13.73 -17.53
CA LYS A 104 -6.92 -14.79 -16.82
C LYS A 104 -5.97 -15.80 -16.18
N THR A 105 -4.87 -16.12 -16.86
CA THR A 105 -3.80 -16.98 -16.35
C THR A 105 -2.44 -16.44 -16.76
N TRP A 106 -1.43 -16.72 -15.95
CA TRP A 106 -0.06 -16.23 -16.15
C TRP A 106 0.89 -17.40 -16.39
N GLY A 107 1.84 -17.20 -17.31
CA GLY A 107 2.92 -18.13 -17.59
C GLY A 107 3.96 -18.21 -16.45
N PRO A 108 5.02 -19.02 -16.64
CA PRO A 108 6.10 -19.12 -15.67
C PRO A 108 6.83 -17.77 -15.50
N LEU A 109 7.48 -17.60 -14.34
CA LEU A 109 8.34 -16.45 -14.08
C LEU A 109 9.56 -16.46 -15.01
N GLN A 110 9.92 -15.28 -15.50
CA GLN A 110 11.14 -15.00 -16.25
C GLN A 110 11.92 -13.90 -15.53
N VAL A 111 13.22 -14.08 -15.33
CA VAL A 111 14.12 -13.01 -14.89
C VAL A 111 14.51 -12.17 -16.12
N VAL A 112 14.33 -10.86 -16.04
CA VAL A 112 14.58 -9.91 -17.15
C VAL A 112 15.85 -9.11 -16.92
N ASP A 113 16.07 -8.68 -15.68
CA ASP A 113 17.23 -7.90 -15.25
C ASP A 113 17.68 -8.42 -13.89
N ASP A 114 18.93 -8.86 -13.81
CA ASP A 114 19.59 -9.39 -12.61
C ASP A 114 20.92 -8.64 -12.50
N ASN A 115 21.09 -7.91 -11.39
CA ASN A 115 22.30 -7.14 -11.10
C ASN A 115 23.13 -7.81 -9.99
N ASN A 116 23.12 -9.14 -9.94
CA ASN A 116 23.79 -9.96 -8.92
C ASN A 116 23.27 -9.63 -7.50
N ASP A 117 24.16 -9.30 -6.57
CA ASP A 117 23.79 -8.96 -5.19
C ASP A 117 23.25 -7.52 -5.05
N ASP A 118 23.26 -6.75 -6.14
CA ASP A 118 22.75 -5.39 -6.20
C ASP A 118 21.28 -5.34 -6.64
N LYS A 119 20.76 -4.13 -6.79
CA LYS A 119 19.36 -3.88 -7.12
C LYS A 119 19.18 -3.49 -8.58
N SER A 120 18.31 -4.21 -9.27
CA SER A 120 17.57 -3.78 -10.47
C SER A 120 16.11 -3.58 -10.09
N GLY A 121 15.58 -2.36 -10.23
CA GLY A 121 14.21 -2.08 -9.79
C GLY A 121 13.51 -0.98 -10.57
N ASN A 122 12.32 -0.61 -10.10
CA ASN A 122 11.43 0.38 -10.74
C ASN A 122 11.23 0.14 -12.25
N PRO A 123 10.68 -1.03 -12.66
CA PRO A 123 10.48 -1.32 -14.08
C PRO A 123 9.49 -0.35 -14.70
N VAL A 124 9.82 0.22 -15.86
CA VAL A 124 8.91 1.06 -16.67
C VAL A 124 8.92 0.60 -18.12
N PRO A 125 8.01 -0.33 -18.49
CA PRO A 125 7.84 -0.73 -19.87
C PRO A 125 7.11 0.31 -20.72
N VAL A 126 7.47 0.40 -22.01
CA VAL A 126 6.80 1.16 -23.06
C VAL A 126 6.75 0.31 -24.33
N VAL A 127 5.63 0.32 -25.06
CA VAL A 127 5.54 -0.38 -26.35
C VAL A 127 5.65 0.66 -27.47
N ASP A 128 6.67 0.54 -28.30
CA ASP A 128 6.76 1.28 -29.56
C ASP A 128 5.83 0.64 -30.60
N ARG A 129 4.66 1.23 -30.81
CA ARG A 129 3.61 0.74 -31.72
C ARG A 129 4.02 0.82 -33.20
N ARG A 130 5.10 1.51 -33.54
CA ARG A 130 5.61 1.56 -34.92
C ARG A 130 6.32 0.27 -35.32
N THR A 131 6.98 -0.36 -34.35
CA THR A 131 7.86 -1.51 -34.59
C THR A 131 7.40 -2.77 -33.87
N GLY A 132 6.55 -2.65 -32.85
CA GLY A 132 6.18 -3.73 -31.94
C GLY A 132 7.21 -3.99 -30.83
N ARG A 133 8.32 -3.24 -30.82
CA ARG A 133 9.38 -3.35 -29.80
C ARG A 133 8.83 -2.94 -28.43
N ILE A 134 9.15 -3.74 -27.43
CA ILE A 134 8.94 -3.38 -26.03
C ILE A 134 10.26 -2.83 -25.49
N ILE A 135 10.23 -1.62 -24.96
CA ILE A 135 11.35 -0.99 -24.27
C ILE A 135 11.07 -1.10 -22.77
N LEU A 136 12.09 -1.41 -21.97
CA LEU A 136 12.00 -1.45 -20.51
C LEU A 136 13.09 -0.55 -19.92
N ASN A 137 12.68 0.46 -19.16
CA ASN A 137 13.57 1.19 -18.29
C ASN A 137 13.62 0.52 -16.91
N THR A 138 14.83 0.38 -16.36
CA THR A 138 15.08 -0.07 -14.99
C THR A 138 16.05 0.89 -14.32
N THR A 139 16.07 0.90 -12.99
CA THR A 139 17.07 1.65 -12.21
C THR A 139 17.98 0.67 -11.48
N HIS A 140 19.28 0.73 -11.76
CA HIS A 140 20.30 -0.03 -11.04
C HIS A 140 20.83 0.78 -9.85
N THR A 141 21.15 0.10 -8.75
CA THR A 141 21.68 0.70 -7.51
C THR A 141 22.47 -0.35 -6.72
N GLY A 142 23.54 0.04 -6.05
CA GLY A 142 24.28 -0.87 -5.16
C GLY A 142 23.37 -1.42 -4.06
N GLY A 143 23.47 -2.73 -3.77
CA GLY A 143 22.56 -3.45 -2.88
C GLY A 143 22.59 -2.97 -1.42
N HIS A 144 23.67 -2.31 -1.00
CA HIS A 144 23.82 -1.73 0.33
C HIS A 144 23.55 -0.23 0.40
N GLU A 145 23.31 0.42 -0.74
CA GLU A 145 23.02 1.85 -0.77
C GLU A 145 21.62 2.13 -0.24
N THR A 146 21.52 3.17 0.59
CA THR A 146 20.25 3.67 1.11
C THR A 146 19.86 4.94 0.37
N LEU A 147 18.58 5.33 0.46
CA LEU A 147 18.17 6.63 -0.08
C LEU A 147 19.00 7.77 0.51
N GLN A 148 19.32 7.72 1.81
CA GLN A 148 20.13 8.72 2.48
C GLN A 148 21.57 8.77 1.94
N THR A 149 22.25 7.64 1.76
CA THR A 149 23.62 7.63 1.21
C THR A 149 23.65 8.19 -0.20
N ILE A 150 22.61 7.93 -1.00
CA ILE A 150 22.45 8.50 -2.35
C ILE A 150 22.19 10.00 -2.27
N THR A 151 21.15 10.46 -1.57
CA THR A 151 20.78 11.89 -1.54
C THR A 151 21.81 12.75 -0.82
N CYS A 152 22.62 12.19 0.07
CA CYS A 152 23.75 12.87 0.71
C CYS A 152 25.04 12.84 -0.12
N GLY A 153 25.04 12.19 -1.29
CA GLY A 153 26.18 12.17 -2.21
C GLY A 153 27.35 11.32 -1.71
N GLN A 154 27.04 10.28 -0.93
CA GLN A 154 28.01 9.36 -0.33
C GLN A 154 28.17 8.08 -1.17
N ALA A 155 27.13 7.70 -1.93
CA ALA A 155 27.19 6.60 -2.88
C ALA A 155 28.20 6.88 -4.01
N THR A 156 28.86 5.85 -4.51
CA THR A 156 29.76 5.98 -5.66
C THR A 156 28.98 6.23 -6.95
N VAL A 157 29.67 6.63 -8.02
CA VAL A 157 29.04 6.80 -9.35
C VAL A 157 28.49 5.48 -9.92
N GLN A 158 28.98 4.33 -9.47
CA GLN A 158 28.49 3.01 -9.90
C GLN A 158 27.33 2.52 -9.03
N ASP A 159 27.36 2.85 -7.74
CA ASP A 159 26.38 2.35 -6.76
C ASP A 159 25.16 3.28 -6.62
N THR A 160 25.27 4.53 -7.08
CA THR A 160 24.13 5.45 -7.15
C THR A 160 23.02 4.94 -8.09
N ARG A 161 21.87 5.60 -8.04
CA ARG A 161 20.73 5.29 -8.90
C ARG A 161 21.03 5.67 -10.35
N ARG A 162 21.14 4.66 -11.21
CA ARG A 162 21.48 4.78 -12.63
C ARG A 162 20.37 4.19 -13.52
N PRO A 163 19.90 4.90 -14.55
CA PRO A 163 18.92 4.37 -15.49
C PRO A 163 19.54 3.44 -16.53
N PHE A 164 18.87 2.33 -16.79
CA PHE A 164 19.20 1.35 -17.81
C PHE A 164 18.03 1.12 -18.76
N ILE A 165 18.33 0.69 -19.99
CA ILE A 165 17.34 0.31 -20.99
C ILE A 165 17.60 -1.10 -21.49
N GLN A 166 16.55 -1.90 -21.56
CA GLN A 166 16.48 -3.15 -22.31
C GLN A 166 15.36 -3.09 -23.33
N TYR A 167 15.39 -3.97 -24.32
CA TYR A 167 14.27 -4.15 -25.23
C TYR A 167 14.01 -5.61 -25.56
N SER A 168 12.78 -5.88 -26.01
CA SER A 168 12.34 -7.14 -26.57
C SER A 168 11.70 -6.90 -27.94
N ASP A 169 12.16 -7.64 -28.94
CA ASP A 169 11.63 -7.63 -30.31
C ASP A 169 10.77 -8.88 -30.62
N ASP A 170 10.50 -9.71 -29.62
CA ASP A 170 9.82 -11.01 -29.78
C ASP A 170 8.63 -11.18 -28.81
N ASP A 171 7.92 -10.07 -28.55
CA ASP A 171 6.71 -10.03 -27.71
C ASP A 171 7.00 -10.46 -26.26
N GLY A 172 8.15 -10.00 -25.74
CA GLY A 172 8.57 -10.14 -24.35
C GLY A 172 9.15 -11.51 -24.01
N ARG A 173 9.57 -12.32 -24.98
CA ARG A 173 10.12 -13.67 -24.74
C ARG A 173 11.60 -13.63 -24.41
N THR A 174 12.36 -12.78 -25.09
CA THR A 174 13.78 -12.53 -24.83
C THR A 174 14.03 -11.03 -24.72
N TRP A 175 15.11 -10.68 -24.00
CA TRP A 175 15.48 -9.31 -23.69
C TRP A 175 16.93 -9.05 -24.04
N SER A 176 17.23 -7.86 -24.52
CA SER A 176 18.60 -7.41 -24.76
C SER A 176 19.37 -7.30 -23.43
N THR A 177 20.70 -7.22 -23.51
CA THR A 177 21.52 -6.81 -22.37
C THR A 177 21.15 -5.40 -21.93
N PRO A 178 21.13 -5.08 -20.63
CA PRO A 178 20.92 -3.72 -20.14
C PRO A 178 21.96 -2.73 -20.70
N ARG A 179 21.50 -1.58 -21.17
CA ARG A 179 22.33 -0.45 -21.64
C ARG A 179 22.21 0.70 -20.65
N ASP A 180 23.34 1.11 -20.06
CA ASP A 180 23.40 2.29 -19.20
C ASP A 180 23.10 3.55 -20.03
N ILE A 181 22.14 4.36 -19.58
CA ILE A 181 21.76 5.64 -20.21
C ILE A 181 21.96 6.82 -19.25
N THR A 182 22.76 6.67 -18.19
CA THR A 182 22.97 7.69 -17.16
C THR A 182 23.38 9.04 -17.76
N ASP A 183 24.33 9.04 -18.69
CA ASP A 183 24.83 10.28 -19.33
C ASP A 183 23.79 10.94 -20.27
N GLU A 184 22.76 10.20 -20.69
CA GLU A 184 21.66 10.67 -21.56
C GLU A 184 20.47 11.19 -20.74
N ALA A 185 20.19 10.56 -19.60
CA ALA A 185 18.92 10.66 -18.88
C ALA A 185 19.02 11.21 -17.44
N LYS A 186 20.24 11.37 -16.88
CA LYS A 186 20.45 11.89 -15.52
C LYS A 186 21.36 13.11 -15.57
N LEU A 187 20.86 14.27 -15.10
CA LEU A 187 21.70 15.47 -15.02
C LEU A 187 22.83 15.28 -14.00
N PRO A 188 24.05 15.82 -14.24
CA PRO A 188 25.19 15.66 -13.32
C PRO A 188 24.96 16.24 -11.91
N THR A 189 24.03 17.18 -11.76
CA THR A 189 23.66 17.78 -10.48
C THR A 189 22.70 16.92 -9.66
N TRP A 190 22.12 15.88 -10.28
CA TRP A 190 21.19 14.96 -9.62
C TRP A 190 21.92 13.85 -8.87
N ARG A 191 21.43 13.55 -7.68
CA ARG A 191 21.94 12.46 -6.84
C ARG A 191 21.08 11.21 -6.99
N HIS A 192 19.77 11.35 -6.89
CA HIS A 192 18.78 10.31 -7.16
C HIS A 192 18.21 10.42 -8.59
N PHE A 193 17.82 9.29 -9.16
CA PHE A 193 17.04 9.20 -10.39
C PHE A 193 16.18 7.93 -10.35
N VAL A 194 14.90 8.04 -10.69
CA VAL A 194 14.02 6.90 -10.96
C VAL A 194 13.10 7.27 -12.14
N GLY A 195 12.91 6.32 -13.06
CA GLY A 195 11.77 6.33 -13.98
C GLY A 195 10.57 5.61 -13.34
N GLY A 196 9.38 6.19 -13.45
CA GLY A 196 8.12 5.64 -12.96
C GLY A 196 8.11 5.49 -11.43
N PRO A 197 7.67 4.34 -10.87
CA PRO A 197 7.34 3.09 -11.56
C PRO A 197 5.97 3.12 -12.25
N GLY A 198 5.62 2.02 -12.94
CA GLY A 198 4.40 1.88 -13.75
C GLY A 198 4.75 1.69 -15.22
N HIS A 199 4.04 2.35 -16.14
CA HIS A 199 4.35 2.32 -17.56
C HIS A 199 4.71 3.71 -18.10
N GLY A 200 5.48 3.74 -19.18
CA GLY A 200 5.63 4.94 -20.00
C GLY A 200 4.65 4.91 -21.17
N ILE A 201 4.62 6.00 -21.92
CA ILE A 201 3.68 6.20 -23.03
C ILE A 201 4.41 6.42 -24.34
N GLN A 202 3.76 6.04 -25.45
CA GLN A 202 4.13 6.52 -26.77
C GLN A 202 3.08 7.51 -27.24
N LEU A 203 3.50 8.73 -27.54
CA LEU A 203 2.61 9.78 -28.02
C LEU A 203 2.01 9.39 -29.38
N GLN A 204 0.71 9.58 -29.53
CA GLN A 204 -0.09 9.29 -30.72
C GLN A 204 -0.65 10.57 -31.36
N HIS A 205 -0.66 11.67 -30.61
CA HIS A 205 -1.29 12.94 -30.96
C HIS A 205 -0.27 14.10 -30.90
N GLY A 206 -0.75 15.32 -31.18
CA GLY A 206 0.08 16.52 -31.16
C GLY A 206 1.19 16.56 -32.21
N SER A 207 2.28 17.26 -31.90
CA SER A 207 3.43 17.48 -32.79
C SER A 207 4.50 16.40 -32.72
N HIS A 208 4.40 15.44 -31.79
CA HIS A 208 5.44 14.44 -31.52
C HIS A 208 4.96 12.97 -31.60
N PRO A 209 4.14 12.58 -32.60
CA PRO A 209 3.67 11.20 -32.69
C PRO A 209 4.84 10.22 -32.86
N GLY A 210 4.83 9.14 -32.07
CA GLY A 210 5.86 8.11 -32.01
C GLY A 210 6.91 8.33 -30.92
N ARG A 211 7.00 9.53 -30.32
CA ARG A 211 7.88 9.82 -29.18
C ARG A 211 7.52 8.94 -27.99
N LEU A 212 8.52 8.35 -27.36
CA LEU A 212 8.39 7.66 -26.08
C LEU A 212 8.61 8.66 -24.94
N VAL A 213 7.80 8.57 -23.88
CA VAL A 213 7.92 9.42 -22.68
C VAL A 213 7.84 8.53 -21.44
N ILE A 214 8.80 8.70 -20.54
CA ILE A 214 8.83 8.08 -19.21
C ILE A 214 8.87 9.20 -18.18
N ALA A 215 7.84 9.28 -17.34
CA ALA A 215 7.82 10.17 -16.19
C ALA A 215 8.66 9.58 -15.05
N GLY A 216 9.12 10.40 -14.11
CA GLY A 216 9.93 9.96 -12.99
C GLY A 216 10.18 11.03 -11.94
N ASP A 217 11.16 10.76 -11.07
CA ASP A 217 11.63 11.67 -10.04
C ASP A 217 13.15 11.61 -9.84
N HIS A 218 13.70 12.69 -9.30
CA HIS A 218 15.12 12.86 -9.06
C HIS A 218 15.31 13.59 -7.74
N SER A 219 16.56 13.69 -7.31
CA SER A 219 16.93 14.61 -6.24
C SER A 219 18.07 15.51 -6.68
N ILE A 220 18.03 16.77 -6.25
CA ILE A 220 19.09 17.73 -6.52
C ILE A 220 20.18 17.67 -5.44
N THR A 221 21.32 18.30 -5.74
CA THR A 221 22.30 18.63 -4.70
C THR A 221 21.67 19.61 -3.71
N PRO A 222 21.68 19.33 -2.39
CA PRO A 222 21.02 20.17 -1.41
C PRO A 222 21.57 21.61 -1.45
N PRO A 223 20.70 22.63 -1.49
CA PRO A 223 21.10 24.02 -1.32
C PRO A 223 21.84 24.24 0.00
N ALA A 224 22.68 25.28 0.06
CA ALA A 224 23.42 25.61 1.28
C ALA A 224 22.46 25.82 2.47
N GLY A 225 22.67 25.07 3.56
CA GLY A 225 21.85 25.12 4.76
C GLY A 225 20.64 24.19 4.79
N MET A 226 20.37 23.44 3.70
CA MET A 226 19.35 22.39 3.66
C MET A 226 19.97 21.03 3.97
N ASP A 227 19.26 20.21 4.76
CA ASP A 227 19.68 18.83 5.02
C ASP A 227 19.53 17.97 3.76
N CYS A 228 20.46 17.04 3.52
CA CYS A 228 20.41 16.17 2.35
C CYS A 228 19.28 15.14 2.36
N THR A 229 18.57 15.01 3.47
CA THR A 229 17.39 14.17 3.64
C THR A 229 16.09 14.97 3.64
N ASP A 230 16.16 16.30 3.48
CA ASP A 230 14.98 17.15 3.40
C ASP A 230 14.14 16.78 2.16
N PRO A 231 12.83 16.56 2.27
CA PRO A 231 11.96 16.28 1.12
C PRO A 231 12.05 17.34 0.00
N GLY A 232 12.42 18.57 0.33
CA GLY A 232 12.68 19.68 -0.58
C GLY A 232 13.77 19.43 -1.62
N VAL A 233 14.62 18.40 -1.43
CA VAL A 233 15.62 18.01 -2.43
C VAL A 233 15.03 17.20 -3.58
N PHE A 234 13.80 16.70 -3.47
CA PHE A 234 13.16 15.91 -4.53
C PHE A 234 12.45 16.80 -5.56
N GLY A 235 12.53 16.37 -6.81
CA GLY A 235 11.92 17.01 -7.97
C GLY A 235 11.40 15.98 -8.96
N GLY A 236 10.54 16.44 -9.88
CA GLY A 236 9.92 15.59 -10.89
C GLY A 236 10.64 15.76 -12.22
N GLN A 237 10.74 14.71 -13.01
CA GLN A 237 11.22 14.82 -14.39
C GLN A 237 10.46 13.92 -15.36
N ALA A 238 10.67 14.19 -16.64
CA ALA A 238 10.42 13.24 -17.71
C ALA A 238 11.74 12.96 -18.47
N ILE A 239 11.82 11.77 -19.07
CA ILE A 239 12.78 11.47 -20.14
C ILE A 239 12.01 11.07 -21.40
N TYR A 240 12.56 11.37 -22.57
CA TYR A 240 11.92 11.06 -23.83
C TYR A 240 12.90 10.52 -24.87
N SER A 241 12.35 9.83 -25.87
CA SER A 241 13.09 9.29 -27.02
C SER A 241 12.26 9.45 -28.30
N ASP A 242 12.89 9.98 -29.35
CA ASP A 242 12.28 10.17 -30.67
C ASP A 242 12.68 9.08 -31.68
N ASP A 243 13.57 8.17 -31.31
CA ASP A 243 14.22 7.19 -32.20
C ASP A 243 13.99 5.73 -31.76
N GLY A 244 12.85 5.47 -31.11
CA GLY A 244 12.43 4.13 -30.70
C GLY A 244 13.22 3.58 -29.50
N GLY A 245 13.72 4.47 -28.62
CA GLY A 245 14.47 4.12 -27.42
C GLY A 245 15.98 3.95 -27.64
N THR A 246 16.50 4.37 -28.80
CA THR A 246 17.94 4.24 -29.13
C THR A 246 18.76 5.30 -28.42
N SER A 247 18.25 6.53 -28.31
CA SER A 247 18.81 7.61 -27.50
C SER A 247 17.74 8.28 -26.64
N TRP A 248 18.15 8.81 -25.50
CA TRP A 248 17.27 9.46 -24.53
C TRP A 248 17.70 10.90 -24.23
N HIS A 249 16.72 11.70 -23.82
CA HIS A 249 16.90 13.08 -23.43
C HIS A 249 16.13 13.38 -22.15
N VAL A 250 16.71 14.18 -21.27
CA VAL A 250 15.97 14.81 -20.17
C VAL A 250 14.97 15.80 -20.76
N GLY A 251 13.70 15.66 -20.36
CA GLY A 251 12.58 16.52 -20.73
C GLY A 251 12.20 17.47 -19.60
N GLY A 252 10.90 17.56 -19.29
CA GLY A 252 10.41 18.41 -18.22
C GLY A 252 11.12 18.15 -16.89
N VAL A 253 11.41 19.21 -16.14
CA VAL A 253 12.05 19.19 -14.83
C VAL A 253 11.32 20.18 -13.91
N ASP A 254 10.95 19.75 -12.71
CA ASP A 254 10.39 20.58 -11.64
C ASP A 254 11.21 20.40 -10.36
N ASP A 255 12.26 21.21 -10.23
CA ASP A 255 13.13 21.26 -9.04
C ASP A 255 12.44 22.01 -7.90
N ALA A 256 12.66 21.56 -6.65
CA ALA A 256 12.24 22.27 -5.44
C ALA A 256 10.74 22.60 -5.36
N SER A 257 9.91 21.75 -5.94
CA SER A 257 8.45 21.83 -5.88
C SER A 257 7.93 21.66 -4.46
N VAL A 258 6.96 22.48 -4.04
CA VAL A 258 6.31 22.39 -2.71
C VAL A 258 5.56 21.06 -2.50
N THR A 259 5.32 20.32 -3.58
CA THR A 259 4.66 19.01 -3.54
C THR A 259 5.66 17.86 -3.33
N HIS A 260 6.96 18.11 -3.52
CA HIS A 260 8.04 17.11 -3.50
C HIS A 260 7.68 15.90 -4.38
N PRO A 261 7.50 16.10 -5.70
CA PRO A 261 7.05 15.08 -6.63
C PRO A 261 7.99 13.88 -6.59
N ASN A 262 7.40 12.70 -6.58
CA ASN A 262 8.07 11.42 -6.48
C ASN A 262 7.24 10.37 -7.23
N GLU A 263 7.86 9.35 -7.82
CA GLU A 263 7.14 8.21 -8.42
C GLU A 263 6.03 8.63 -9.42
N SER A 264 6.41 9.41 -10.44
CA SER A 264 5.48 10.04 -11.39
C SER A 264 5.04 9.10 -12.53
N THR A 265 3.81 9.29 -13.01
CA THR A 265 3.18 8.56 -14.14
C THR A 265 2.60 9.56 -15.15
N ALA A 266 2.36 9.14 -16.40
CA ALA A 266 1.87 10.02 -17.46
C ALA A 266 0.83 9.36 -18.36
N ALA A 267 -0.07 10.18 -18.93
CA ALA A 267 -1.01 9.79 -19.96
C ALA A 267 -1.14 10.89 -21.01
N GLU A 268 -1.35 10.52 -22.27
CA GLU A 268 -1.60 11.48 -23.35
C GLU A 268 -3.11 11.71 -23.53
N LEU A 269 -3.50 12.98 -23.57
CA LEU A 269 -4.86 13.40 -23.89
C LEU A 269 -5.06 13.49 -25.41
N PRO A 270 -6.30 13.37 -25.93
CA PRO A 270 -6.55 13.36 -27.37
C PRO A 270 -6.24 14.69 -28.11
N ASP A 271 -5.99 15.79 -27.40
CA ASP A 271 -5.46 17.04 -27.98
C ASP A 271 -3.92 17.06 -28.09
N GLY A 272 -3.23 16.01 -27.64
CA GLY A 272 -1.77 15.89 -27.64
C GLY A 272 -1.08 16.42 -26.38
N THR A 273 -1.85 16.95 -25.42
CA THR A 273 -1.30 17.34 -24.13
C THR A 273 -0.92 16.08 -23.33
N VAL A 274 0.28 16.07 -22.76
CA VAL A 274 0.71 15.03 -21.82
C VAL A 274 0.32 15.45 -20.41
N TYR A 275 -0.50 14.64 -19.74
CA TYR A 275 -0.88 14.82 -18.33
C TYR A 275 0.05 13.98 -17.45
N PHE A 276 0.66 14.61 -16.46
CA PHE A 276 1.53 13.97 -15.48
C PHE A 276 0.85 13.95 -14.12
N ASN A 277 0.93 12.82 -13.41
CA ASN A 277 0.43 12.67 -12.06
C ASN A 277 1.52 12.09 -11.16
N THR A 278 1.66 12.60 -9.93
CA THR A 278 2.79 12.25 -9.06
C THR A 278 2.34 11.99 -7.62
N ARG A 279 3.12 11.17 -6.92
CA ARG A 279 3.03 11.05 -5.46
C ARG A 279 3.62 12.33 -4.87
N THR A 280 3.01 12.83 -3.80
CA THR A 280 3.56 13.96 -3.05
C THR A 280 4.41 13.46 -1.89
N GLY A 281 5.66 13.94 -1.79
CA GLY A 281 6.49 13.77 -0.60
C GLY A 281 6.13 14.73 0.54
N SER A 282 5.27 15.71 0.28
CA SER A 282 4.75 16.63 1.30
C SER A 282 3.82 15.92 2.29
N THR A 283 4.11 16.06 3.58
CA THR A 283 3.27 15.54 4.67
C THR A 283 2.06 16.43 4.99
N ALA A 284 2.02 17.65 4.45
CA ALA A 284 0.92 18.60 4.60
C ALA A 284 -0.15 18.45 3.50
N LEU A 285 0.13 17.67 2.45
CA LEU A 285 -0.79 17.42 1.35
C LEU A 285 -1.35 16.01 1.45
N VAL A 286 -2.66 15.89 1.22
CA VAL A 286 -3.33 14.59 1.02
C VAL A 286 -3.49 14.38 -0.48
N GLY A 287 -3.21 13.17 -0.95
CA GLY A 287 -3.53 12.77 -2.31
C GLY A 287 -2.36 12.86 -3.28
N ARG A 288 -2.58 13.55 -4.40
CA ARG A 288 -1.71 13.55 -5.58
C ARG A 288 -1.40 14.98 -6.00
N ALA A 289 -0.40 15.13 -6.86
CA ALA A 289 -0.17 16.38 -7.59
C ALA A 289 -0.10 16.12 -9.10
N ASP A 290 -0.31 17.16 -9.90
CA ASP A 290 -0.24 17.07 -11.35
C ASP A 290 0.45 18.25 -12.03
N THR A 291 0.85 18.00 -13.27
CA THR A 291 1.25 19.01 -14.24
C THR A 291 0.91 18.53 -15.65
N THR A 292 1.08 19.39 -16.64
CA THR A 292 0.89 19.08 -18.05
C THR A 292 2.10 19.46 -18.87
N SER A 293 2.15 18.98 -20.12
CA SER A 293 3.09 19.42 -21.14
C SER A 293 2.38 19.51 -22.49
N HIS A 294 2.51 20.66 -23.15
CA HIS A 294 2.03 20.86 -24.53
C HIS A 294 3.10 20.61 -25.60
N ASP A 295 4.34 20.31 -25.21
CA ASP A 295 5.50 20.12 -26.11
C ASP A 295 6.04 18.68 -26.10
N GLY A 296 5.13 17.72 -25.86
CA GLY A 296 5.44 16.29 -25.90
C GLY A 296 6.40 15.82 -24.80
N GLY A 297 6.31 16.42 -23.60
CA GLY A 297 7.12 16.07 -22.43
C GLY A 297 8.49 16.75 -22.38
N THR A 298 8.77 17.70 -23.27
CA THR A 298 10.06 18.41 -23.31
C THR A 298 10.18 19.42 -22.16
N SER A 299 9.08 20.05 -21.77
CA SER A 299 8.96 20.91 -20.60
C SER A 299 7.63 20.69 -19.87
N PHE A 300 7.57 21.05 -18.59
CA PHE A 300 6.32 21.12 -17.84
C PHE A 300 5.72 22.52 -17.94
N ASP A 301 4.41 22.61 -18.16
CA ASP A 301 3.70 23.90 -18.30
C ASP A 301 3.70 24.70 -16.98
N HIS A 302 3.79 24.00 -15.84
CA HIS A 302 3.93 24.57 -14.51
C HIS A 302 4.55 23.54 -13.55
N SER A 303 5.02 24.00 -12.38
CA SER A 303 5.36 23.09 -11.27
C SER A 303 4.17 22.22 -10.88
N TYR A 304 4.43 21.05 -10.31
CA TYR A 304 3.40 20.15 -9.83
C TYR A 304 2.49 20.84 -8.80
N ARG A 305 1.18 20.70 -8.95
CA ARG A 305 0.16 21.31 -8.07
C ARG A 305 -0.74 20.25 -7.45
N PRO A 306 -1.22 20.44 -6.21
CA PRO A 306 -2.10 19.47 -5.56
C PRO A 306 -3.40 19.21 -6.35
N VAL A 307 -3.80 17.95 -6.42
CA VAL A 307 -5.11 17.50 -6.96
C VAL A 307 -6.08 17.32 -5.80
N HIS A 308 -7.01 18.27 -5.64
CA HIS A 308 -7.85 18.36 -4.44
C HIS A 308 -8.94 17.28 -4.33
N ASP A 309 -9.40 16.73 -5.45
CA ASP A 309 -10.52 15.78 -5.47
C ASP A 309 -10.11 14.33 -5.14
N VAL A 310 -8.81 14.02 -5.16
CA VAL A 310 -8.29 12.65 -5.00
C VAL A 310 -7.71 12.48 -3.61
N VAL A 311 -8.28 11.54 -2.85
CA VAL A 311 -7.67 11.05 -1.61
C VAL A 311 -6.83 9.82 -1.92
N ALA A 312 -5.56 9.86 -1.56
CA ALA A 312 -4.63 8.75 -1.72
C ALA A 312 -3.54 8.77 -0.65
N ALA A 313 -3.06 7.58 -0.29
CA ALA A 313 -1.89 7.44 0.58
C ALA A 313 -0.61 7.81 -0.20
N GLN A 314 0.49 8.07 0.51
CA GLN A 314 1.79 8.31 -0.13
C GLN A 314 2.36 7.01 -0.73
N VAL A 315 2.10 6.80 -2.02
CA VAL A 315 2.47 5.61 -2.80
C VAL A 315 2.46 5.95 -4.28
N SER A 316 3.23 5.24 -5.10
CA SER A 316 3.04 5.28 -6.56
C SER A 316 1.63 4.82 -6.96
N CYS A 317 1.06 5.52 -7.94
CA CYS A 317 -0.25 5.28 -8.54
C CYS A 317 -0.09 5.31 -10.06
N SER A 318 -1.11 4.89 -10.81
CA SER A 318 -1.04 4.83 -12.27
C SER A 318 -2.20 5.58 -12.92
N VAL A 319 -1.89 6.38 -13.93
CA VAL A 319 -2.85 7.11 -14.75
C VAL A 319 -2.88 6.54 -16.17
N LEU A 320 -4.07 6.43 -16.75
CA LEU A 320 -4.26 5.96 -18.11
C LEU A 320 -5.33 6.82 -18.80
N ALA A 321 -5.07 7.19 -20.06
CA ALA A 321 -6.09 7.81 -20.92
C ALA A 321 -6.92 6.74 -21.64
N MET A 322 -8.24 6.94 -21.65
CA MET A 322 -9.23 6.13 -22.34
C MET A 322 -10.11 7.03 -23.20
N GLY A 323 -9.60 7.45 -24.37
CA GLY A 323 -10.20 8.54 -25.15
C GLY A 323 -10.07 9.85 -24.38
N ASP A 324 -11.17 10.61 -24.24
CA ASP A 324 -11.20 11.87 -23.47
C ASP A 324 -11.18 11.68 -21.93
N ARG A 325 -11.25 10.44 -21.44
CA ARG A 325 -11.34 10.12 -20.01
C ARG A 325 -9.96 9.74 -19.46
N LEU A 326 -9.55 10.38 -18.37
CA LEU A 326 -8.44 9.89 -17.54
C LEU A 326 -8.98 8.95 -16.47
N VAL A 327 -8.25 7.87 -16.21
CA VAL A 327 -8.49 6.92 -15.11
C VAL A 327 -7.24 6.85 -14.26
N LEU A 328 -7.40 6.88 -12.94
CA LEU A 328 -6.31 6.76 -11.96
C LEU A 328 -6.60 5.60 -11.02
N SER A 329 -5.62 4.73 -10.76
CA SER A 329 -5.70 3.73 -9.68
C SER A 329 -4.94 4.20 -8.46
N ALA A 330 -5.59 4.23 -7.29
CA ALA A 330 -4.97 4.64 -6.04
C ALA A 330 -5.61 3.95 -4.82
N PRO A 331 -4.82 3.61 -3.78
CA PRO A 331 -5.37 3.27 -2.46
C PRO A 331 -6.12 4.48 -1.87
N ASN A 332 -7.44 4.37 -1.71
CA ASN A 332 -8.31 5.47 -1.30
C ASN A 332 -8.40 5.60 0.22
N HIS A 333 -7.33 6.13 0.81
CA HIS A 333 -7.23 6.50 2.21
C HIS A 333 -6.10 7.51 2.38
N ALA A 334 -6.22 8.51 3.27
CA ALA A 334 -5.24 9.59 3.40
C ALA A 334 -3.84 9.11 3.87
N THR A 335 -3.79 8.17 4.81
CA THR A 335 -2.52 7.68 5.40
C THR A 335 -2.20 6.21 5.14
N SER A 336 -3.20 5.31 5.14
CA SER A 336 -3.01 3.86 4.99
C SER A 336 -3.03 3.40 3.53
N ARG A 337 -2.13 2.47 3.17
CA ARG A 337 -2.13 1.79 1.87
C ARG A 337 -3.17 0.66 1.84
N GLU A 338 -4.42 1.04 1.60
CA GLU A 338 -5.56 0.13 1.48
C GLU A 338 -6.67 0.72 0.60
N ARG A 339 -7.68 -0.11 0.28
CA ARG A 339 -8.86 0.30 -0.49
C ARG A 339 -8.52 0.73 -1.92
N MET A 340 -7.85 -0.13 -2.69
CA MET A 340 -7.54 0.09 -4.10
C MET A 340 -8.82 0.50 -4.85
N THR A 341 -8.83 1.73 -5.37
CA THR A 341 -10.00 2.37 -5.96
C THR A 341 -9.60 3.01 -7.28
N LEU A 342 -10.51 2.97 -8.26
CA LEU A 342 -10.37 3.74 -9.49
C LEU A 342 -11.01 5.11 -9.33
N TRP A 343 -10.34 6.13 -9.85
CA TRP A 343 -10.82 7.49 -9.99
C TRP A 343 -10.94 7.83 -11.47
N SER A 344 -11.77 8.80 -11.80
CA SER A 344 -11.94 9.20 -13.19
C SER A 344 -12.16 10.70 -13.36
N SER A 345 -11.59 11.22 -14.44
CA SER A 345 -11.75 12.61 -14.85
C SER A 345 -12.22 12.64 -16.30
N THR A 346 -13.22 13.45 -16.58
CA THR A 346 -13.82 13.64 -17.92
C THR A 346 -13.61 15.06 -18.44
N ASP A 347 -12.80 15.87 -17.76
CA ASP A 347 -12.53 17.27 -18.05
C ASP A 347 -11.03 17.58 -18.14
N ARG A 348 -10.26 16.55 -18.54
CA ARG A 348 -8.80 16.59 -18.75
C ARG A 348 -7.99 16.81 -17.47
N GLY A 349 -8.37 16.12 -16.39
CA GLY A 349 -7.64 16.12 -15.12
C GLY A 349 -8.05 17.23 -14.15
N ARG A 350 -8.98 18.13 -14.51
CA ARG A 350 -9.37 19.27 -13.66
C ARG A 350 -10.19 18.85 -12.45
N THR A 351 -11.12 17.92 -12.64
CA THR A 351 -11.90 17.34 -11.55
C THR A 351 -11.86 15.82 -11.59
N TRP A 352 -11.90 15.20 -10.42
CA TRP A 352 -11.87 13.75 -10.27
C TRP A 352 -13.10 13.24 -9.51
N ARG A 353 -13.65 12.14 -10.01
CA ARG A 353 -14.76 11.43 -9.38
C ARG A 353 -14.27 10.08 -8.91
N GLN A 354 -14.60 9.74 -7.66
CA GLN A 354 -14.35 8.42 -7.12
C GLN A 354 -15.23 7.38 -7.85
N GLY A 355 -14.58 6.36 -8.39
CA GLY A 355 -15.22 5.23 -9.07
C GLY A 355 -15.20 3.96 -8.21
N PRO A 356 -15.12 2.77 -8.83
CA PRO A 356 -15.34 1.52 -8.14
C PRO A 356 -14.18 1.15 -7.21
N LEU A 357 -14.53 0.58 -6.06
CA LEU A 357 -13.59 -0.12 -5.18
C LEU A 357 -13.19 -1.45 -5.83
N VAL A 358 -11.91 -1.58 -6.15
CA VAL A 358 -11.32 -2.80 -6.74
C VAL A 358 -11.02 -3.82 -5.65
N TYR A 359 -10.48 -3.37 -4.51
CA TYR A 359 -10.10 -4.24 -3.39
C TYR A 359 -10.19 -3.50 -2.07
N ALA A 360 -10.92 -4.01 -1.08
CA ALA A 360 -11.16 -3.32 0.19
C ALA A 360 -10.02 -3.47 1.22
N GLY A 361 -9.10 -4.40 0.98
CA GLY A 361 -8.02 -4.76 1.91
C GLY A 361 -6.76 -3.90 1.74
N PRO A 362 -5.67 -4.29 2.43
CA PRO A 362 -4.33 -3.77 2.20
C PRO A 362 -3.95 -3.81 0.73
N SER A 363 -3.58 -2.66 0.19
CA SER A 363 -3.22 -2.51 -1.23
C SER A 363 -2.32 -1.30 -1.44
N SER A 364 -1.30 -1.44 -2.27
CA SER A 364 -0.27 -0.40 -2.42
C SER A 364 -0.03 -0.05 -3.89
N TYR A 365 1.16 -0.32 -4.45
CA TYR A 365 1.51 0.12 -5.80
C TYR A 365 0.55 -0.49 -6.81
N SER A 366 0.27 0.24 -7.89
CA SER A 366 -0.63 -0.23 -8.94
C SER A 366 -0.24 0.31 -10.31
N ASP A 367 -0.62 -0.45 -11.34
CA ASP A 367 -0.47 -0.04 -12.72
C ASP A 367 -1.68 -0.43 -13.59
N LEU A 368 -2.06 0.46 -14.50
CA LEU A 368 -3.24 0.34 -15.36
C LEU A 368 -2.87 -0.11 -16.78
N VAL A 369 -3.74 -0.91 -17.41
CA VAL A 369 -3.58 -1.29 -18.82
C VAL A 369 -4.93 -1.40 -19.53
N GLN A 370 -4.99 -0.90 -20.77
CA GLN A 370 -6.14 -1.14 -21.63
C GLN A 370 -6.06 -2.53 -22.28
N LEU A 371 -7.11 -3.36 -22.12
CA LEU A 371 -7.13 -4.74 -22.62
C LEU A 371 -7.46 -4.90 -24.12
N GLY A 372 -7.74 -3.78 -24.79
CA GLY A 372 -8.02 -3.70 -26.23
C GLY A 372 -9.39 -3.10 -26.53
N ALA A 373 -9.59 -2.58 -27.75
CA ALA A 373 -10.77 -1.79 -28.10
C ALA A 373 -12.12 -2.53 -28.00
N ARG A 374 -12.10 -3.87 -28.10
CA ARG A 374 -13.32 -4.71 -27.96
C ARG A 374 -13.54 -5.22 -26.55
N ASP A 375 -12.52 -5.22 -25.70
CA ASP A 375 -12.66 -5.59 -24.30
C ASP A 375 -13.18 -4.38 -23.53
N ARG A 376 -14.39 -4.50 -23.00
CA ARG A 376 -15.01 -3.45 -22.19
C ARG A 376 -14.51 -3.50 -20.75
N SER A 377 -13.21 -3.75 -20.56
CA SER A 377 -12.57 -3.84 -19.26
C SER A 377 -11.24 -3.08 -19.26
N ILE A 378 -10.91 -2.46 -18.14
CA ILE A 378 -9.57 -1.98 -17.82
C ILE A 378 -8.88 -3.01 -16.92
N GLY A 379 -7.59 -3.23 -17.15
CA GLY A 379 -6.74 -4.04 -16.30
C GLY A 379 -6.13 -3.19 -15.18
N VAL A 380 -6.10 -3.72 -13.97
CA VAL A 380 -5.45 -3.12 -12.81
C VAL A 380 -4.50 -4.16 -12.22
N LEU A 381 -3.20 -3.97 -12.36
CA LEU A 381 -2.18 -4.76 -11.67
C LEU A 381 -1.85 -4.05 -10.36
N TYR A 382 -1.92 -4.72 -9.22
CA TYR A 382 -1.70 -4.06 -7.93
C TYR A 382 -1.21 -5.00 -6.85
N GLU A 383 -0.47 -4.45 -5.91
CA GLU A 383 -0.07 -5.13 -4.69
C GLU A 383 -1.23 -5.24 -3.72
N ASN A 384 -1.39 -6.41 -3.12
CA ASN A 384 -2.41 -6.64 -2.12
C ASN A 384 -2.09 -7.81 -1.19
N GLY A 385 -2.89 -7.90 -0.12
CA GLY A 385 -2.91 -9.06 0.75
C GLY A 385 -4.11 -9.05 1.68
N ASP A 386 -4.24 -10.14 2.42
CA ASP A 386 -5.29 -10.33 3.40
C ASP A 386 -4.85 -9.77 4.76
N ARG A 387 -5.81 -9.31 5.56
CA ARG A 387 -5.57 -8.92 6.95
C ARG A 387 -5.29 -10.18 7.77
N VAL A 388 -4.02 -10.58 7.84
CA VAL A 388 -3.57 -11.76 8.60
C VAL A 388 -2.92 -11.27 9.90
N PRO A 389 -3.63 -11.32 11.04
CA PRO A 389 -3.21 -10.59 12.24
C PRO A 389 -1.95 -11.19 12.89
N THR A 390 -1.72 -12.48 12.66
CA THR A 390 -0.55 -13.23 13.11
C THR A 390 0.71 -12.97 12.28
N ASP A 391 0.56 -12.42 11.07
CA ASP A 391 1.68 -12.11 10.19
C ASP A 391 2.20 -10.70 10.45
N THR A 392 3.48 -10.57 10.76
CA THR A 392 4.15 -9.28 11.00
C THR A 392 4.75 -8.66 9.74
N ARG A 393 4.74 -9.38 8.61
CA ARG A 393 5.27 -8.86 7.34
C ARG A 393 4.31 -7.86 6.73
N VAL A 394 4.83 -7.02 5.83
CA VAL A 394 4.07 -6.00 5.10
C VAL A 394 2.84 -6.64 4.43
N THR A 395 1.65 -6.23 4.86
CA THR A 395 0.40 -6.94 4.52
C THR A 395 0.04 -6.83 3.05
N TYR A 396 0.26 -5.66 2.44
CA TYR A 396 0.04 -5.47 1.00
C TYR A 396 1.12 -6.15 0.13
N GLY A 397 2.19 -6.70 0.72
CA GLY A 397 3.27 -7.40 0.02
C GLY A 397 3.06 -8.92 -0.07
N GLN A 398 1.85 -9.43 0.16
CA GLN A 398 1.57 -10.86 0.07
C GLN A 398 1.50 -11.35 -1.37
N ARG A 399 0.95 -10.54 -2.27
CA ARG A 399 0.75 -10.88 -3.68
C ARG A 399 0.63 -9.63 -4.54
N ILE A 400 0.82 -9.83 -5.85
CA ILE A 400 0.44 -8.91 -6.90
C ILE A 400 -0.72 -9.56 -7.67
N THR A 401 -1.86 -8.87 -7.71
CA THR A 401 -3.10 -9.32 -8.34
C THR A 401 -3.38 -8.51 -9.59
N PHE A 402 -3.92 -9.16 -10.63
CA PHE A 402 -4.47 -8.52 -11.79
C PHE A 402 -6.00 -8.58 -11.74
N ALA A 403 -6.65 -7.42 -11.64
CA ALA A 403 -8.09 -7.26 -11.72
C ALA A 403 -8.51 -6.79 -13.11
N ARG A 404 -9.57 -7.38 -13.66
CA ARG A 404 -10.26 -6.91 -14.87
C ARG A 404 -11.55 -6.22 -14.43
N VAL A 405 -11.59 -4.91 -14.56
CA VAL A 405 -12.71 -4.07 -14.13
C VAL A 405 -13.52 -3.65 -15.36
N PRO A 406 -14.80 -4.03 -15.47
CA PRO A 406 -15.65 -3.57 -16.56
C PRO A 406 -15.73 -2.04 -16.61
N THR A 407 -15.51 -1.45 -17.79
CA THR A 407 -15.47 0.02 -17.96
C THR A 407 -16.80 0.70 -17.64
N GLY A 408 -17.92 -0.02 -17.75
CA GLY A 408 -19.22 0.46 -17.32
C GLY A 408 -19.31 0.76 -15.81
N LEU A 409 -18.39 0.21 -15.00
CA LEU A 409 -18.32 0.48 -13.57
C LEU A 409 -17.56 1.75 -13.21
N LEU A 410 -16.82 2.38 -14.14
CA LEU A 410 -15.93 3.49 -13.79
C LEU A 410 -16.65 4.71 -13.19
N ASN A 411 -17.96 4.84 -13.41
CA ASN A 411 -18.81 5.87 -12.80
C ASN A 411 -19.61 5.37 -11.58
N SER A 412 -19.47 4.11 -11.21
CA SER A 412 -20.15 3.52 -10.06
C SER A 412 -19.36 3.84 -8.80
N PRO A 413 -19.92 4.63 -7.86
CA PRO A 413 -19.26 4.85 -6.57
C PRO A 413 -19.16 3.51 -5.83
N PRO A 414 -18.22 3.37 -4.88
CA PRO A 414 -18.17 2.14 -4.10
C PRO A 414 -19.39 2.02 -3.19
N PRO A 415 -19.70 0.80 -2.72
CA PRO A 415 -20.72 0.61 -1.69
C PRO A 415 -20.45 1.47 -0.47
N ALA A 416 -21.51 1.88 0.22
CA ALA A 416 -21.39 2.54 1.52
C ALA A 416 -20.55 1.65 2.45
N PRO A 417 -19.58 2.23 3.18
CA PRO A 417 -18.77 1.47 4.12
C PRO A 417 -19.65 1.00 5.28
N ALA A 418 -19.27 -0.13 5.87
CA ALA A 418 -19.83 -0.56 7.14
C ALA A 418 -19.50 0.47 8.23
N ARG A 419 -20.44 0.73 9.15
CA ARG A 419 -20.28 1.73 10.22
C ARG A 419 -20.76 1.21 11.57
N THR A 420 -20.11 1.64 12.64
CA THR A 420 -20.63 1.55 14.01
C THR A 420 -21.08 2.93 14.47
N PRO A 421 -22.23 3.07 15.15
CA PRO A 421 -22.77 4.37 15.49
C PRO A 421 -21.97 5.07 16.58
N ASP A 422 -21.87 6.40 16.48
CA ASP A 422 -21.58 7.28 17.60
C ASP A 422 -22.90 7.70 18.26
N VAL A 423 -23.16 7.16 19.45
CA VAL A 423 -24.37 7.47 20.24
C VAL A 423 -24.17 8.69 21.14
N GLY A 424 -22.95 9.24 21.14
CA GLY A 424 -22.62 10.50 21.78
C GLY A 424 -23.18 11.71 21.01
N PRO A 425 -22.99 12.93 21.55
CA PRO A 425 -23.54 14.15 20.95
C PRO A 425 -22.85 14.57 19.65
N GLY A 426 -21.67 14.01 19.34
CA GLY A 426 -20.91 14.34 18.13
C GLY A 426 -21.44 13.70 16.84
N HIS A 427 -22.15 12.57 16.95
CA HIS A 427 -22.67 11.78 15.82
C HIS A 427 -21.60 11.45 14.75
N HIS A 428 -20.38 11.18 15.19
CA HIS A 428 -19.23 10.84 14.37
C HIS A 428 -19.14 9.33 14.05
N ASP A 429 -20.18 8.77 13.41
CA ASP A 429 -20.23 7.35 13.05
C ASP A 429 -18.93 6.84 12.39
N ALA A 430 -18.34 5.83 13.00
CA ALA A 430 -17.03 5.33 12.59
C ALA A 430 -17.13 4.25 11.52
N VAL A 431 -16.22 4.30 10.56
CA VAL A 431 -16.08 3.29 9.50
C VAL A 431 -15.44 2.04 10.08
N VAL A 432 -16.05 0.89 9.79
CA VAL A 432 -15.55 -0.42 10.21
C VAL A 432 -14.82 -1.07 9.02
N SER A 433 -13.57 -1.46 9.22
CA SER A 433 -12.82 -2.22 8.22
C SER A 433 -13.15 -3.71 8.29
N GLY A 434 -13.02 -4.41 7.17
CA GLY A 434 -13.26 -5.86 7.10
C GLY A 434 -14.65 -6.29 7.55
N ALA A 435 -14.70 -7.26 8.46
CA ALA A 435 -15.95 -7.86 8.95
C ALA A 435 -15.77 -8.42 10.38
N PRO A 436 -15.40 -7.57 11.36
CA PRO A 436 -15.12 -8.00 12.73
C PRO A 436 -16.31 -8.75 13.32
N GLN A 437 -16.01 -9.72 14.19
CA GLN A 437 -17.07 -10.56 14.77
C GLN A 437 -17.67 -9.87 15.99
N PRO A 438 -19.01 -9.78 16.08
CA PRO A 438 -19.65 -9.37 17.33
C PRO A 438 -19.37 -10.38 18.45
N VAL A 439 -19.02 -9.89 19.63
CA VAL A 439 -18.78 -10.68 20.85
C VAL A 439 -19.45 -10.03 22.06
N GLY A 440 -19.48 -10.72 23.21
CA GLY A 440 -19.96 -10.11 24.45
C GLY A 440 -18.98 -9.07 24.98
N GLY A 441 -19.49 -7.86 25.27
CA GLY A 441 -18.70 -6.75 25.81
C GLY A 441 -18.57 -6.78 27.33
N ARG A 442 -17.77 -5.84 27.86
CA ARG A 442 -17.79 -5.47 29.28
C ARG A 442 -19.13 -4.83 29.64
N PHE A 443 -19.69 -4.03 28.72
CA PHE A 443 -21.07 -3.56 28.75
C PHE A 443 -21.71 -3.86 27.39
N GLY A 444 -22.86 -4.53 27.38
CA GLY A 444 -23.53 -4.86 26.11
C GLY A 444 -22.71 -5.77 25.20
N GLY A 445 -22.44 -5.32 23.97
CA GLY A 445 -21.74 -6.05 22.92
C GLY A 445 -20.47 -5.33 22.46
N ALA A 446 -19.51 -6.10 21.97
CA ALA A 446 -18.20 -5.62 21.55
C ALA A 446 -17.81 -6.19 20.18
N LEU A 447 -16.67 -5.73 19.64
CA LEU A 447 -16.12 -6.24 18.38
C LEU A 447 -14.80 -6.97 18.60
N HIS A 448 -14.72 -8.21 18.11
CA HIS A 448 -13.47 -8.93 17.92
C HIS A 448 -12.81 -8.46 16.64
N LEU A 449 -11.74 -7.67 16.78
CA LEU A 449 -11.13 -6.95 15.67
C LEU A 449 -10.18 -7.82 14.86
N ALA A 450 -9.30 -8.60 15.48
CA ALA A 450 -8.37 -9.52 14.79
C ALA A 450 -7.83 -8.94 13.47
N GLY A 451 -7.15 -7.80 13.52
CA GLY A 451 -6.59 -7.12 12.34
C GLY A 451 -7.53 -6.16 11.60
N ASP A 452 -8.84 -6.24 11.84
CA ASP A 452 -9.80 -5.18 11.48
C ASP A 452 -9.69 -4.01 12.49
N TYR A 453 -10.37 -2.91 12.21
CA TYR A 453 -10.33 -1.68 13.01
C TYR A 453 -11.61 -0.88 12.85
N VAL A 454 -11.81 0.08 13.75
CA VAL A 454 -12.85 1.10 13.67
C VAL A 454 -12.19 2.46 13.52
N GLU A 455 -12.60 3.25 12.54
CA GLU A 455 -12.02 4.55 12.25
C GLU A 455 -13.06 5.66 12.24
N VAL A 456 -12.90 6.59 13.19
CA VAL A 456 -13.66 7.83 13.26
C VAL A 456 -13.08 8.79 12.22
N PRO A 457 -13.89 9.30 11.26
CA PRO A 457 -13.42 10.26 10.29
C PRO A 457 -12.82 11.51 10.95
N ARG A 458 -11.87 12.15 10.25
CA ARG A 458 -11.31 13.42 10.68
C ARG A 458 -12.38 14.53 10.65
N THR A 459 -12.71 15.10 11.80
CA THR A 459 -13.64 16.22 11.94
C THR A 459 -13.04 17.33 12.81
N PRO A 460 -13.33 18.62 12.55
CA PRO A 460 -12.77 19.73 13.33
C PRO A 460 -12.98 19.62 14.85
N GLU A 461 -14.09 19.01 15.27
CA GLU A 461 -14.46 18.83 16.67
C GLU A 461 -13.54 17.85 17.41
N LEU A 462 -12.93 16.91 16.68
CA LEU A 462 -12.01 15.90 17.22
C LEU A 462 -10.54 16.29 17.07
N LEU A 463 -10.25 17.44 16.45
CA LEU A 463 -8.90 18.02 16.37
C LEU A 463 -8.62 18.85 17.63
N PHE A 464 -8.15 18.17 18.68
CA PHE A 464 -7.92 18.82 19.98
C PHE A 464 -6.81 19.88 19.96
N GLY A 465 -5.92 19.88 18.98
CA GLY A 465 -4.88 20.89 18.84
C GLY A 465 -4.01 21.01 20.09
N HIS A 466 -4.02 22.19 20.72
CA HIS A 466 -3.35 22.46 21.99
C HIS A 466 -4.22 22.17 23.23
N LYS A 467 -5.50 21.82 23.04
CA LYS A 467 -6.47 21.68 24.14
C LYS A 467 -6.25 20.40 24.95
N PRO A 468 -6.67 20.40 26.22
CA PRO A 468 -6.85 19.17 26.98
C PRO A 468 -7.85 18.23 26.31
N PHE A 469 -7.70 16.94 26.53
CA PHE A 469 -8.67 15.92 26.10
C PHE A 469 -8.48 14.63 26.90
N SER A 470 -9.44 13.72 26.78
CA SER A 470 -9.32 12.35 27.28
C SER A 470 -9.85 11.35 26.27
N VAL A 471 -9.23 10.18 26.22
CA VAL A 471 -9.69 9.00 25.47
C VAL A 471 -9.83 7.83 26.42
N ALA A 472 -10.93 7.11 26.33
CA ALA A 472 -11.14 5.85 27.05
C ALA A 472 -11.52 4.75 26.07
N ALA A 473 -11.06 3.53 26.33
CA ALA A 473 -11.50 2.35 25.62
C ALA A 473 -11.42 1.13 26.54
N TRP A 474 -12.37 0.21 26.37
CA TRP A 474 -12.27 -1.13 26.92
C TRP A 474 -11.63 -2.05 25.88
N PHE A 475 -10.64 -2.83 26.31
CA PHE A 475 -10.01 -3.83 25.45
C PHE A 475 -9.77 -5.13 26.21
N ARG A 476 -9.66 -6.22 25.47
CA ARG A 476 -9.27 -7.54 25.98
C ARG A 476 -8.37 -8.25 24.99
N THR A 477 -7.28 -8.84 25.45
CA THR A 477 -6.41 -9.69 24.61
C THR A 477 -5.67 -10.72 25.46
N SER A 478 -5.33 -11.85 24.85
CA SER A 478 -4.40 -12.84 25.40
C SER A 478 -3.07 -12.87 24.63
N SER A 479 -2.89 -11.97 23.67
CA SER A 479 -1.67 -11.87 22.87
C SER A 479 -0.66 -10.98 23.59
N THR A 480 0.57 -11.49 23.74
CA THR A 480 1.69 -10.73 24.30
C THR A 480 2.46 -9.92 23.26
N ARG A 481 2.00 -9.91 22.00
CA ARG A 481 2.59 -9.08 20.95
C ARG A 481 2.29 -7.60 21.21
N LYS A 482 3.12 -6.74 20.62
CA LYS A 482 2.82 -5.31 20.54
C LYS A 482 1.53 -5.08 19.75
N GLN A 483 0.64 -4.25 20.28
CA GLN A 483 -0.72 -4.02 19.78
C GLN A 483 -1.14 -2.57 19.99
N THR A 484 -2.08 -2.09 19.17
CA THR A 484 -2.59 -0.72 19.20
C THR A 484 -4.04 -0.71 19.64
N VAL A 485 -4.33 -0.06 20.77
CA VAL A 485 -5.70 0.12 21.25
C VAL A 485 -6.36 1.29 20.52
N VAL A 486 -5.66 2.43 20.45
CA VAL A 486 -6.12 3.63 19.72
C VAL A 486 -4.93 4.44 19.19
N TRP A 487 -5.11 5.06 18.02
CA TRP A 487 -4.14 5.94 17.38
C TRP A 487 -4.84 7.08 16.64
N ALA A 488 -4.32 8.30 16.72
CA ALA A 488 -4.97 9.47 16.14
C ALA A 488 -4.03 10.42 15.38
N ASN A 489 -4.64 11.14 14.43
CA ASN A 489 -4.13 12.28 13.69
C ASN A 489 -2.98 11.99 12.71
N GLY A 490 -1.80 11.64 13.20
CA GLY A 490 -0.57 11.57 12.40
C GLY A 490 0.30 10.35 12.71
N THR A 491 1.39 10.21 11.96
CA THR A 491 2.43 9.20 12.23
C THR A 491 3.83 9.80 12.09
N GLY A 492 4.86 9.07 12.54
CA GLY A 492 6.25 9.53 12.46
C GLY A 492 6.46 10.80 13.29
N ASN A 493 6.83 11.90 12.65
CA ASN A 493 7.03 13.21 13.31
C ASN A 493 5.80 14.13 13.24
N GLN A 494 4.70 13.67 12.62
CA GLN A 494 3.46 14.45 12.60
C GLN A 494 2.84 14.54 14.00
N PRO A 495 2.09 15.61 14.31
CA PRO A 495 1.27 15.69 15.51
C PRO A 495 0.36 14.47 15.66
N GLN A 496 0.46 13.79 16.79
CA GLN A 496 -0.21 12.51 17.01
C GLN A 496 -0.33 12.16 18.50
N TRP A 497 -1.27 11.25 18.79
CA TRP A 497 -1.34 10.57 20.07
C TRP A 497 -1.81 9.13 19.90
N SER A 498 -1.44 8.25 20.83
CA SER A 498 -1.85 6.84 20.81
C SER A 498 -1.80 6.19 22.18
N VAL A 499 -2.47 5.03 22.28
CA VAL A 499 -2.30 4.08 23.37
C VAL A 499 -2.00 2.71 22.77
N GLN A 500 -0.87 2.12 23.16
CA GLN A 500 -0.40 0.82 22.69
C GLN A 500 -0.09 -0.11 23.87
N LEU A 501 -0.36 -1.40 23.70
CA LEU A 501 0.16 -2.45 24.56
C LEU A 501 1.48 -2.94 23.96
N LEU A 502 2.58 -2.83 24.70
CA LEU A 502 3.90 -3.24 24.24
C LEU A 502 4.13 -4.74 24.44
N ALA A 503 5.17 -5.28 23.79
CA ALA A 503 5.50 -6.70 23.89
C ALA A 503 5.90 -7.16 25.32
N ASN A 504 6.31 -6.23 26.18
CA ASN A 504 6.56 -6.47 27.60
C ASN A 504 5.31 -6.23 28.47
N GLN A 505 4.13 -6.23 27.87
CA GLN A 505 2.82 -6.01 28.50
C GLN A 505 2.62 -4.64 29.16
N THR A 506 3.52 -3.68 28.93
CA THR A 506 3.34 -2.29 29.39
C THR A 506 2.33 -1.57 28.49
N LEU A 507 1.33 -0.92 29.07
CA LEU A 507 0.52 0.06 28.35
C LEU A 507 1.28 1.39 28.24
N ARG A 508 1.43 1.87 27.01
CA ARG A 508 2.11 3.11 26.69
C ARG A 508 1.13 4.08 26.06
N ALA A 509 0.98 5.25 26.67
CA ALA A 509 0.45 6.42 26.00
C ALA A 509 1.60 7.21 25.37
N THR A 510 1.44 7.60 24.10
CA THR A 510 2.39 8.46 23.40
C THR A 510 1.67 9.74 22.97
N ILE A 511 2.26 10.90 23.22
CA ILE A 511 1.81 12.20 22.68
C ILE A 511 3.02 12.89 22.07
N ASN A 512 3.03 13.11 20.75
CA ASN A 512 4.15 13.74 20.01
C ASN A 512 5.54 13.16 20.34
N GLY A 513 5.62 11.85 20.58
CA GLY A 513 6.87 11.14 20.91
C GLY A 513 7.15 11.00 22.41
N ASP A 514 6.55 11.83 23.27
CA ASP A 514 6.64 11.69 24.72
C ASP A 514 5.80 10.52 25.21
N ASN A 515 6.37 9.69 26.10
CA ASN A 515 5.79 8.42 26.51
C ASN A 515 5.45 8.40 28.00
N VAL A 516 4.24 7.95 28.33
CA VAL A 516 3.81 7.60 29.69
C VAL A 516 3.51 6.10 29.73
N ASN A 517 4.22 5.37 30.59
CA ASN A 517 4.19 3.91 30.61
C ASN A 517 3.59 3.41 31.94
N ALA A 518 2.58 2.56 31.85
CA ALA A 518 2.03 1.81 32.96
C ALA A 518 2.40 0.33 32.78
N ALA A 519 3.31 -0.18 33.62
CA ALA A 519 3.65 -1.60 33.62
C ALA A 519 2.48 -2.42 34.18
N GLY A 520 2.35 -3.67 33.73
CA GLY A 520 1.32 -4.61 34.17
C GLY A 520 1.26 -5.83 33.27
N ASP A 521 0.31 -6.72 33.54
CA ASP A 521 0.04 -7.94 32.76
C ASP A 521 -1.33 -7.83 32.09
N TYR A 522 -1.46 -6.92 31.11
CA TYR A 522 -2.75 -6.61 30.47
C TYR A 522 -3.11 -7.51 29.27
N ALA A 523 -2.31 -8.56 29.02
CA ALA A 523 -2.58 -9.59 28.03
C ALA A 523 -3.05 -10.90 28.67
N ASP A 524 -3.85 -10.79 29.74
CA ASP A 524 -4.32 -11.90 30.57
C ASP A 524 -5.67 -12.50 30.12
N GLY A 525 -6.27 -11.96 29.05
CA GLY A 525 -7.59 -12.35 28.57
C GLY A 525 -8.76 -11.77 29.37
N ALA A 526 -8.53 -10.80 30.26
CA ALA A 526 -9.57 -10.04 30.94
C ALA A 526 -9.88 -8.71 30.22
N TRP A 527 -11.03 -8.12 30.56
CA TRP A 527 -11.38 -6.77 30.12
C TRP A 527 -10.63 -5.75 30.98
N HIS A 528 -9.88 -4.86 30.33
CA HIS A 528 -9.26 -3.70 30.95
C HIS A 528 -9.78 -2.41 30.35
N GLN A 529 -9.99 -1.41 31.20
CA GLN A 529 -10.23 -0.04 30.75
C GLN A 529 -8.92 0.72 30.75
N VAL A 530 -8.58 1.34 29.63
CA VAL A 530 -7.48 2.32 29.57
C VAL A 530 -8.05 3.70 29.34
N VAL A 531 -7.61 4.67 30.14
CA VAL A 531 -7.94 6.09 29.96
C VAL A 531 -6.66 6.92 29.89
N LEU A 532 -6.43 7.55 28.74
CA LEU A 532 -5.39 8.56 28.57
C LEU A 532 -6.03 9.94 28.73
N THR A 533 -5.48 10.76 29.63
CA THR A 533 -5.86 12.17 29.78
C THR A 533 -4.66 13.06 29.47
N ARG A 534 -4.82 14.00 28.54
CA ARG A 534 -3.89 15.11 28.33
C ARG A 534 -4.47 16.34 29.03
N GLY A 535 -3.83 16.78 30.12
CA GLY A 535 -4.14 18.04 30.79
C GLY A 535 -3.11 19.12 30.48
N THR A 536 -3.34 20.32 31.02
CA THR A 536 -2.41 21.46 30.91
C THR A 536 -1.09 21.24 31.66
N ASN A 537 -1.13 20.47 32.74
CA ASN A 537 -0.01 20.29 33.66
C ASN A 537 0.62 18.88 33.61
N ALA A 538 -0.05 17.91 32.99
CA ALA A 538 0.43 16.54 32.92
C ALA A 538 -0.32 15.71 31.86
N VAL A 539 0.32 14.63 31.46
CA VAL A 539 -0.32 13.49 30.80
C VAL A 539 -0.48 12.38 31.84
N SER A 540 -1.67 11.81 31.95
CA SER A 540 -1.95 10.72 32.91
C SER A 540 -2.56 9.53 32.18
N LEU A 541 -2.15 8.34 32.62
CA LEU A 541 -2.66 7.07 32.14
C LEU A 541 -3.30 6.35 33.32
N TYR A 542 -4.60 6.09 33.20
CA TYR A 542 -5.38 5.35 34.19
C TYR A 542 -5.72 3.98 33.63
N ILE A 543 -5.56 2.96 34.47
CA ILE A 543 -5.96 1.60 34.15
C ILE A 543 -6.98 1.14 35.19
N ASP A 544 -8.08 0.55 34.72
CA ASP A 544 -9.14 -0.03 35.55
C ASP A 544 -9.65 0.94 36.64
N GLY A 545 -9.87 2.19 36.24
CA GLY A 545 -10.38 3.25 37.12
C GLY A 545 -9.34 3.89 38.04
N THR A 546 -8.07 3.48 37.99
CA THR A 546 -7.00 3.94 38.90
C THR A 546 -5.85 4.60 38.16
N LEU A 547 -5.21 5.62 38.77
CA LEU A 547 -4.04 6.28 38.17
C LEU A 547 -2.85 5.32 38.20
N ALA A 548 -2.42 4.86 37.02
CA ALA A 548 -1.32 3.91 36.90
C ALA A 548 0.02 4.59 36.58
N ALA A 549 0.00 5.67 35.79
CA ALA A 549 1.20 6.41 35.44
C ALA A 549 0.91 7.89 35.15
N ARG A 550 1.92 8.74 35.35
CA ARG A 550 1.84 10.18 35.09
C ARG A 550 3.16 10.69 34.53
N GLY A 551 3.08 11.47 33.46
CA GLY A 551 4.21 12.18 32.85
C GLY A 551 4.02 13.71 32.89
N ALA A 552 5.02 14.42 32.41
CA ALA A 552 4.98 15.86 32.25
C ALA A 552 3.90 16.30 31.23
N ALA A 553 3.55 17.59 31.25
CA ALA A 553 2.73 18.17 30.19
C ALA A 553 3.48 18.15 28.85
N VAL A 554 2.79 17.77 27.78
CA VAL A 554 3.33 17.79 26.43
C VAL A 554 2.87 19.06 25.71
N GLN A 555 3.83 19.85 25.28
CA GLN A 555 3.62 21.11 24.56
C GLN A 555 3.38 20.86 23.06
N GLY A 556 2.83 21.88 22.39
CA GLY A 556 2.53 21.82 20.97
C GLY A 556 1.16 21.22 20.65
N SER A 557 0.80 21.27 19.38
CA SER A 557 -0.45 20.69 18.90
C SER A 557 -0.32 19.18 18.73
N VAL A 558 -1.40 18.44 18.96
CA VAL A 558 -1.47 17.00 18.70
C VAL A 558 -2.24 16.67 17.41
N SER A 559 -2.70 17.68 16.67
CA SER A 559 -3.55 17.50 15.50
C SER A 559 -3.37 18.54 14.38
N ASP A 560 -2.55 19.57 14.57
CA ASP A 560 -2.31 20.60 13.54
C ASP A 560 -1.68 19.94 12.31
N ASP A 561 -2.14 20.34 11.12
CA ASP A 561 -1.73 19.82 9.82
C ASP A 561 -1.84 18.29 9.65
N SER A 562 -2.45 17.60 10.62
CA SER A 562 -2.68 16.17 10.56
C SER A 562 -3.79 15.84 9.58
N VAL A 563 -3.63 14.71 8.90
CA VAL A 563 -4.49 14.27 7.80
C VAL A 563 -5.30 13.01 8.12
N GLY A 564 -4.98 12.33 9.23
CA GLY A 564 -5.68 11.13 9.69
C GLY A 564 -6.81 11.45 10.67
N GLY A 565 -7.76 10.51 10.79
CA GLY A 565 -8.79 10.50 11.82
C GLY A 565 -8.30 9.83 13.12
N ILE A 566 -9.21 9.10 13.77
CA ILE A 566 -8.91 8.33 14.99
C ILE A 566 -9.25 6.88 14.75
N ARG A 567 -8.26 6.00 14.84
CA ARG A 567 -8.41 4.56 14.62
C ARG A 567 -8.29 3.80 15.92
N PHE A 568 -9.27 2.98 16.21
CA PHE A 568 -9.27 2.02 17.31
C PHE A 568 -8.96 0.62 16.77
N GLY A 569 -8.03 -0.08 17.43
CA GLY A 569 -7.58 -1.42 17.08
C GLY A 569 -6.45 -1.50 16.04
N ALA A 570 -5.99 -0.39 15.47
CA ALA A 570 -4.83 -0.38 14.56
C ALA A 570 -4.20 1.02 14.47
N ARG A 571 -2.98 1.07 13.91
CA ARG A 571 -2.28 2.32 13.59
C ARG A 571 -2.87 2.99 12.35
N LEU A 572 -2.65 4.30 12.20
CA LEU A 572 -3.09 5.06 11.02
C LEU A 572 -2.28 4.78 9.74
N ASP A 573 -1.09 4.19 9.84
CA ASP A 573 -0.25 3.82 8.70
C ASP A 573 -0.51 2.40 8.16
N GLY A 574 -1.52 1.71 8.70
CA GLY A 574 -1.98 0.40 8.23
C GLY A 574 -2.17 -0.59 9.37
N ILE A 575 -2.16 -1.88 9.03
CA ILE A 575 -2.39 -2.98 9.98
C ILE A 575 -1.06 -3.39 10.64
N ASN A 576 -0.30 -2.38 11.05
CA ASN A 576 0.91 -2.57 11.85
C ASN A 576 0.48 -2.64 13.32
N ASP A 577 0.96 -3.65 14.04
CA ASP A 577 0.63 -3.86 15.46
C ASP A 577 -0.90 -3.75 15.75
N PRO A 578 -1.78 -4.50 15.06
CA PRO A 578 -3.22 -4.43 15.30
C PRO A 578 -3.58 -5.02 16.66
N LEU A 579 -4.73 -4.63 17.22
CA LEU A 579 -5.32 -5.29 18.38
C LEU A 579 -5.73 -6.72 18.01
N LEU A 580 -5.10 -7.69 18.64
CA LEU A 580 -5.39 -9.11 18.53
C LEU A 580 -6.33 -9.49 19.67
N GLY A 581 -7.55 -8.97 19.61
CA GLY A 581 -8.49 -9.08 20.70
C GLY A 581 -9.78 -8.32 20.43
N ASP A 582 -10.44 -7.97 21.52
CA ASP A 582 -11.77 -7.37 21.52
C ASP A 582 -11.70 -5.91 21.95
N LEU A 583 -12.56 -5.10 21.36
CA LEU A 583 -12.71 -3.67 21.64
C LEU A 583 -14.16 -3.37 22.01
N ASP A 584 -14.35 -2.60 23.07
CA ASP A 584 -15.64 -2.19 23.60
C ASP A 584 -15.60 -0.72 24.05
N ASP A 585 -16.78 -0.09 24.15
CA ASP A 585 -17.03 1.21 24.77
C ASP A 585 -15.88 2.23 24.65
N SER A 586 -15.77 2.83 23.47
CA SER A 586 -14.74 3.83 23.17
C SER A 586 -15.30 5.24 23.28
N TRP A 587 -14.61 6.09 24.02
CA TRP A 587 -15.05 7.45 24.36
C TRP A 587 -13.99 8.50 24.08
N LEU A 588 -14.43 9.70 23.72
CA LEU A 588 -13.60 10.91 23.75
C LEU A 588 -14.29 12.01 24.54
N ALA A 589 -13.48 12.73 25.32
CA ALA A 589 -13.89 13.96 25.98
C ALA A 589 -12.96 15.12 25.63
N ASP A 590 -13.51 16.32 25.46
CA ASP A 590 -12.77 17.55 25.15
C ASP A 590 -12.14 18.24 26.37
N GLN A 591 -11.99 17.49 27.47
CA GLN A 591 -11.32 17.89 28.68
C GLN A 591 -10.45 16.76 29.25
N ALA A 592 -9.51 17.12 30.12
CA ALA A 592 -8.81 16.14 30.95
C ALA A 592 -9.74 15.66 32.08
N LEU A 593 -10.06 14.37 32.10
CA LEU A 593 -10.90 13.79 33.15
C LEU A 593 -10.18 13.77 34.50
N THR A 594 -10.94 14.03 35.56
CA THR A 594 -10.52 13.86 36.96
C THR A 594 -10.52 12.38 37.34
N ALA A 595 -9.78 12.01 38.39
CA ALA A 595 -9.75 10.64 38.90
C ALA A 595 -11.16 10.09 39.22
N ASP A 596 -12.03 10.91 39.82
CA ASP A 596 -13.42 10.52 40.14
C ASP A 596 -14.29 10.31 38.88
N GLN A 597 -14.04 11.07 37.81
CA GLN A 597 -14.73 10.86 36.53
C GLN A 597 -14.24 9.58 35.87
N VAL A 598 -12.92 9.32 35.88
CA VAL A 598 -12.35 8.08 35.38
C VAL A 598 -12.89 6.87 36.16
N GLN A 599 -12.93 6.94 37.49
CA GLN A 599 -13.44 5.87 38.33
C GLN A 599 -14.92 5.57 38.05
N ARG A 600 -15.76 6.59 37.83
CA ARG A 600 -17.15 6.39 37.41
C ARG A 600 -17.25 5.69 36.07
N SER A 601 -16.48 6.15 35.07
CA SER A 601 -16.47 5.52 33.75
C SER A 601 -16.08 4.03 33.82
N TYR A 602 -15.21 3.64 34.75
CA TYR A 602 -14.85 2.24 34.99
C TYR A 602 -15.98 1.42 35.64
N LEU A 603 -16.64 1.98 36.65
CA LEU A 603 -17.61 1.25 37.47
C LEU A 603 -18.96 1.08 36.78
N ASP A 604 -19.44 2.11 36.10
CA ASP A 604 -20.81 2.15 35.55
C ASP A 604 -20.91 2.68 34.12
N ASN A 605 -19.78 2.82 33.40
CA ASN A 605 -19.71 3.31 32.02
C ASN A 605 -20.24 4.75 31.83
N THR A 606 -20.14 5.60 32.85
CA THR A 606 -20.59 7.00 32.77
C THR A 606 -19.44 7.97 32.49
N MET A 607 -19.53 8.73 31.40
CA MET A 607 -18.68 9.89 31.11
C MET A 607 -19.41 11.22 31.37
N PRO A 608 -18.69 12.34 31.64
CA PRO A 608 -19.32 13.64 31.80
C PRO A 608 -20.05 14.07 30.52
N PRO A 609 -21.39 14.27 30.54
CA PRO A 609 -22.16 14.53 29.33
C PRO A 609 -21.70 15.79 28.59
N ASP A 610 -21.43 16.87 29.34
CA ASP A 610 -21.07 18.18 28.77
C ASP A 610 -19.68 18.23 28.13
N ALA A 611 -18.85 17.21 28.37
CA ALA A 611 -17.51 17.13 27.78
C ALA A 611 -17.35 15.97 26.80
N THR A 612 -18.33 15.08 26.70
CA THR A 612 -18.24 13.91 25.82
C THR A 612 -18.46 14.37 24.39
N VAL A 613 -17.53 14.04 23.49
CA VAL A 613 -17.62 14.36 22.06
C VAL A 613 -17.76 13.12 21.17
N LEU A 614 -17.49 11.93 21.71
CA LEU A 614 -17.64 10.65 21.02
C LEU A 614 -18.01 9.56 22.03
N HIS A 615 -18.98 8.73 21.70
CA HIS A 615 -19.25 7.45 22.36
C HIS A 615 -19.60 6.37 21.33
N MET A 616 -18.72 5.38 21.19
CA MET A 616 -18.94 4.21 20.35
C MET A 616 -19.10 2.96 21.22
N PRO A 617 -20.33 2.46 21.41
CA PRO A 617 -20.59 1.26 22.19
C PRO A 617 -20.12 -0.04 21.55
N MET A 618 -19.81 -0.05 20.24
CA MET A 618 -19.39 -1.25 19.49
C MET A 618 -20.44 -2.38 19.39
N GLU A 619 -21.71 -2.10 19.72
CA GLU A 619 -22.77 -3.12 19.74
C GLU A 619 -23.28 -3.56 18.35
N ARG A 620 -23.18 -2.70 17.34
CA ARG A 620 -23.82 -2.91 16.03
C ARG A 620 -22.99 -2.37 14.88
N ILE A 621 -23.09 -3.06 13.75
CA ILE A 621 -22.53 -2.63 12.47
C ILE A 621 -23.68 -2.46 11.48
N HIS A 622 -23.78 -1.27 10.88
CA HIS A 622 -24.71 -0.93 9.82
C HIS A 622 -24.00 -0.93 8.46
N ARG A 623 -24.72 -1.25 7.37
CA ARG A 623 -24.24 -1.16 5.99
C ARG A 623 -25.26 -0.44 5.12
#